data_AF-A0A4R8X165-F1
#
_entry.id   AF-A0A4R8X165-F1
#
_cell.length_a   1.000
_cell.length_b   1.000
_cell.length_c   1.000
_cell.angle_alpha   90.00
_cell.angle_beta   90.00
_cell.angle_gamma   90.00
#
_symmetry.space_group_name_H-M   'P 1'
#
loop_
_entity.id
_entity.type
_entity.pdbx_description
1 polymer ?
#
loop_
_entity_poly.entity_id
_entity_poly.type
_entity_poly.pdbx_seq_one_letter_code
_entity_poly.pdbx_strand_id
1 'polypeptide(L)'
;MRRLSGVGEALLDAWAVVMPTDCSGCGRPDRALCPACRATLLPAIHRTERRGVPVWSALDYAGVPRQVIAAYKDGGRMDAAGILSASLRCAVIAALAAVPEATGSDGSGIHLVTVPSSGRAWRQRGFHPVDLLLGRCGLMPTRVLRAVRETSDQVGLDRAERGANREGSLVARRTLDGFRALVVDDILTTGATVLEARRAVLAAGGDVVGVATLAETRRRFAAIDRSSETH
;
A
#
# COMPACT_ATOMS: atom_id res chain seq x y z
N MET A 1 -27.38 -15.93 -36.71
CA MET A 1 -27.04 -15.31 -35.41
C MET A 1 -25.88 -14.33 -35.61
N ARG A 2 -26.20 -13.06 -35.91
CA ARG A 2 -25.21 -11.97 -36.09
C ARG A 2 -25.19 -11.10 -34.83
N ARG A 3 -23.98 -10.77 -34.40
CA ARG A 3 -23.64 -10.13 -33.13
C ARG A 3 -24.24 -8.72 -33.01
N LEU A 4 -24.94 -8.47 -31.90
CA LEU A 4 -25.40 -7.15 -31.44
C LEU A 4 -24.32 -6.43 -30.60
N SER A 5 -23.05 -6.52 -30.98
CA SER A 5 -21.94 -5.92 -30.21
C SER A 5 -21.59 -4.48 -30.62
N GLY A 6 -22.10 -3.98 -31.75
CA GLY A 6 -21.70 -2.65 -32.27
C GLY A 6 -22.44 -1.45 -31.66
N VAL A 7 -23.65 -1.66 -31.12
CA VAL A 7 -24.48 -0.54 -30.60
C VAL A 7 -23.98 -0.06 -29.23
N GLY A 8 -23.42 -0.97 -28.42
CA GLY A 8 -22.82 -0.64 -27.13
C GLY A 8 -21.50 0.13 -27.24
N GLU A 9 -20.66 -0.23 -28.21
CA GLU A 9 -19.38 0.46 -28.47
C GLU A 9 -19.60 1.88 -29.03
N ALA A 10 -20.52 2.04 -29.99
CA ALA A 10 -20.81 3.36 -30.58
C ALA A 10 -21.42 4.36 -29.58
N LEU A 11 -22.20 3.89 -28.59
CA LEU A 11 -22.74 4.72 -27.51
C LEU A 11 -21.68 5.12 -26.48
N LEU A 12 -20.71 4.24 -26.21
CA LEU A 12 -19.55 4.55 -25.37
C LEU A 12 -18.61 5.56 -26.03
N ASP A 13 -18.41 5.45 -27.35
CA ASP A 13 -17.61 6.41 -28.15
C ASP A 13 -18.25 7.80 -28.17
N ALA A 14 -19.58 7.89 -28.30
CA ALA A 14 -20.30 9.16 -28.22
C ALA A 14 -20.23 9.82 -26.83
N TRP A 15 -20.14 9.02 -25.76
CA TRP A 15 -19.98 9.49 -24.38
C TRP A 15 -18.55 9.93 -24.05
N ALA A 16 -17.55 9.27 -24.64
CA ALA A 16 -16.14 9.63 -24.50
C ALA A 16 -15.82 11.04 -25.04
N VAL A 17 -16.55 11.49 -26.07
CA VAL A 17 -16.44 12.85 -26.64
C VAL A 17 -16.98 13.95 -25.69
N VAL A 18 -17.91 13.61 -24.78
CA VAL A 18 -18.57 14.58 -23.88
C VAL A 18 -17.86 14.66 -22.52
N MET A 19 -17.18 13.60 -22.07
CA MET A 19 -16.40 13.53 -20.82
C MET A 19 -15.22 12.55 -20.99
N PRO A 20 -14.09 12.96 -21.62
CA PRO A 20 -12.97 12.05 -21.87
C PRO A 20 -12.41 11.52 -20.55
N THR A 21 -12.38 10.19 -20.40
CA THR A 21 -11.67 9.56 -19.30
C THR A 21 -10.21 9.43 -19.68
N ASP A 22 -9.37 10.36 -19.22
CA ASP A 22 -7.92 10.23 -19.38
C ASP A 22 -7.39 9.04 -18.57
N CYS A 23 -6.39 8.37 -19.13
CA CYS A 23 -5.70 7.25 -18.50
C CYS A 23 -5.06 7.68 -17.18
N SER A 24 -5.46 7.04 -16.09
CA SER A 24 -4.94 7.28 -14.73
C SER A 24 -3.43 7.07 -14.60
N GLY A 25 -2.81 6.37 -15.55
CA GLY A 25 -1.37 6.11 -15.57
C GLY A 25 -0.53 6.94 -16.54
N CYS A 26 -1.08 7.40 -17.67
CA CYS A 26 -0.30 8.14 -18.69
C CYS A 26 -1.01 9.35 -19.30
N GLY A 27 -2.26 9.63 -18.93
CA GLY A 27 -3.03 10.78 -19.40
C GLY A 27 -3.54 10.70 -20.84
N ARG A 28 -3.39 9.57 -21.55
CA ARG A 28 -3.98 9.42 -22.89
C ARG A 28 -5.51 9.43 -22.81
N PRO A 29 -6.21 10.10 -23.76
CA PRO A 29 -7.67 10.19 -23.75
C PRO A 29 -8.36 8.84 -23.97
N ASP A 30 -9.65 8.81 -23.65
CA ASP A 30 -10.61 7.72 -23.94
C ASP A 30 -10.30 6.36 -23.31
N ARG A 31 -9.53 6.34 -22.22
CA ARG A 31 -9.22 5.11 -21.47
C ARG A 31 -9.08 5.42 -20.00
N ALA A 32 -9.88 4.80 -19.12
CA ALA A 32 -9.68 4.91 -17.67
C ALA A 32 -8.27 4.43 -17.24
N LEU A 33 -7.86 3.23 -17.66
CA LEU A 33 -6.49 2.72 -17.52
C LEU A 33 -6.12 1.87 -18.75
N CYS A 34 -5.14 2.32 -19.54
CA CYS A 34 -4.78 1.67 -20.79
C CYS A 34 -4.01 0.34 -20.58
N PRO A 35 -4.01 -0.59 -21.56
CA PRO A 35 -3.31 -1.88 -21.43
C PRO A 35 -1.81 -1.77 -21.12
N ALA A 36 -1.14 -0.78 -21.71
CA ALA A 36 0.28 -0.52 -21.45
C ALA A 36 0.52 -0.11 -19.99
N CYS A 37 -0.30 0.80 -19.44
CA CYS A 37 -0.20 1.17 -18.03
C CYS A 37 -0.56 0.00 -17.11
N ARG A 38 -1.58 -0.80 -17.47
CA ARG A 38 -1.95 -2.01 -16.72
C ARG A 38 -0.80 -3.02 -16.65
N ALA A 39 -0.02 -3.17 -17.72
CA ALA A 39 1.16 -4.05 -17.74
C ALA A 39 2.24 -3.61 -16.73
N THR A 40 2.42 -2.30 -16.52
CA THR A 40 3.38 -1.78 -15.52
C THR A 40 2.95 -1.99 -14.06
N LEU A 41 1.68 -2.34 -13.85
CA LEU A 41 1.11 -2.63 -12.52
C LEU A 41 1.11 -4.12 -12.20
N LEU A 42 1.60 -4.97 -13.13
CA LEU A 42 1.81 -6.38 -12.83
C LEU A 42 2.84 -6.50 -11.69
N PRO A 43 2.57 -7.33 -10.67
CA PRO A 43 3.41 -7.40 -9.49
C PRO A 43 4.79 -7.97 -9.85
N ALA A 44 5.83 -7.26 -9.46
CA ALA A 44 7.21 -7.71 -9.49
C ALA A 44 7.70 -7.71 -8.04
N ILE A 45 7.33 -8.76 -7.29
CA ILE A 45 7.57 -8.81 -5.85
C ILE A 45 9.07 -8.70 -5.57
N HIS A 46 9.42 -7.77 -4.68
CA HIS A 46 10.77 -7.66 -4.18
C HIS A 46 10.79 -7.59 -2.66
N ARG A 47 11.85 -8.16 -2.09
CA ARG A 47 12.08 -8.19 -0.65
C ARG A 47 13.16 -7.19 -0.26
N THR A 48 12.85 -6.32 0.69
CA THR A 48 13.82 -5.45 1.36
C THR A 48 13.73 -5.66 2.87
N GLU A 49 14.56 -4.95 3.63
CA GLU A 49 14.53 -4.97 5.08
C GLU A 49 14.45 -3.53 5.62
N ARG A 50 13.77 -3.34 6.75
CA ARG A 50 13.75 -2.10 7.53
C ARG A 50 14.02 -2.41 8.99
N ARG A 51 15.23 -2.11 9.46
CA ARG A 51 15.66 -2.31 10.86
C ARG A 51 15.32 -3.72 11.39
N GLY A 52 15.72 -4.76 10.66
CA GLY A 52 15.47 -6.15 11.03
C GLY A 52 14.10 -6.70 10.63
N VAL A 53 13.23 -5.89 10.03
CA VAL A 53 11.89 -6.34 9.59
C VAL A 53 11.89 -6.57 8.10
N PRO A 54 11.56 -7.78 7.62
CA PRO A 54 11.46 -8.02 6.19
C PRO A 54 10.21 -7.37 5.60
N VAL A 55 10.37 -6.78 4.43
CA VAL A 55 9.31 -6.07 3.69
C VAL A 55 9.18 -6.64 2.28
N TRP A 56 7.96 -6.97 1.88
CA TRP A 56 7.62 -7.40 0.53
C TRP A 56 6.78 -6.33 -0.13
N SER A 57 7.24 -5.84 -1.27
CA SER A 57 6.59 -4.75 -2.01
C SER A 57 6.20 -5.26 -3.38
N ALA A 58 4.98 -4.95 -3.83
CA ALA A 58 4.49 -5.47 -5.11
C ALA A 58 5.03 -4.70 -6.33
N LEU A 59 5.33 -3.41 -6.15
CA LEU A 59 5.67 -2.48 -7.21
C LEU A 59 6.80 -1.54 -6.77
N ASP A 60 7.51 -0.99 -7.76
CA ASP A 60 8.35 0.19 -7.55
C ASP A 60 7.48 1.45 -7.57
N TYR A 61 7.58 2.28 -6.53
CA TYR A 61 6.84 3.55 -6.44
C TYR A 61 7.48 4.64 -7.31
N ALA A 62 7.40 4.46 -8.62
CA ALA A 62 7.89 5.37 -9.64
C ALA A 62 6.98 5.34 -10.88
N GLY A 63 7.14 6.30 -11.79
CA GLY A 63 6.45 6.32 -13.09
C GLY A 63 4.93 6.09 -12.99
N VAL A 64 4.43 5.15 -13.79
CA VAL A 64 3.00 4.80 -13.87
C VAL A 64 2.42 4.29 -12.54
N PRO A 65 3.04 3.32 -11.82
CA PRO A 65 2.59 2.93 -10.48
C PRO A 65 2.35 4.10 -9.53
N ARG A 66 3.28 5.08 -9.50
CA ARG A 66 3.14 6.28 -8.65
C ARG A 66 1.90 7.10 -9.02
N GLN A 67 1.68 7.34 -10.32
CA GLN A 67 0.55 8.13 -10.80
C GLN A 67 -0.79 7.45 -10.51
N VAL A 68 -0.89 6.16 -10.82
CA VAL A 68 -2.11 5.37 -10.60
C VAL A 68 -2.46 5.25 -9.12
N ILE A 69 -1.47 5.00 -8.25
CA ILE A 69 -1.70 4.92 -6.80
C ILE A 69 -2.15 6.28 -6.24
N ALA A 70 -1.57 7.38 -6.72
CA ALA A 70 -2.01 8.72 -6.32
C ALA A 70 -3.47 8.99 -6.75
N ALA A 71 -3.81 8.71 -8.02
CA ALA A 71 -5.17 8.87 -8.54
C ALA A 71 -6.20 8.00 -7.81
N TYR A 72 -5.81 6.78 -7.42
CA TYR A 72 -6.64 5.91 -6.58
C TYR A 72 -6.85 6.48 -5.17
N LYS A 73 -5.79 6.98 -4.53
CA LYS A 73 -5.88 7.59 -3.19
C LYS A 73 -6.79 8.81 -3.20
N ASP A 74 -6.69 9.68 -4.19
CA ASP A 74 -7.47 10.91 -4.26
C ASP A 74 -8.96 10.68 -4.54
N GLY A 75 -9.39 9.42 -4.68
CA GLY A 75 -10.80 9.02 -4.83
C GLY A 75 -11.35 9.26 -6.23
N GLY A 76 -10.51 9.74 -7.16
CA GLY A 76 -10.93 10.13 -8.50
C GLY A 76 -11.17 8.95 -9.45
N ARG A 77 -10.46 7.82 -9.29
CA ARG A 77 -10.53 6.70 -10.25
C ARG A 77 -10.42 5.32 -9.56
N MET A 78 -11.48 4.50 -9.68
CA MET A 78 -11.59 3.13 -9.10
C MET A 78 -11.28 2.01 -10.10
N ASP A 79 -11.05 2.37 -11.36
CA ASP A 79 -10.64 1.52 -12.48
C ASP A 79 -9.37 0.69 -12.19
N ALA A 80 -8.42 1.27 -11.45
CA ALA A 80 -7.18 0.59 -11.06
C ALA A 80 -7.33 -0.31 -9.83
N ALA A 81 -8.45 -0.24 -9.09
CA ALA A 81 -8.59 -0.94 -7.82
C ALA A 81 -8.39 -2.46 -7.95
N GLY A 82 -8.88 -3.07 -9.04
CA GLY A 82 -8.73 -4.50 -9.27
C GLY A 82 -7.27 -4.95 -9.45
N ILE A 83 -6.48 -4.22 -10.25
CA ILE A 83 -5.08 -4.58 -10.47
C ILE A 83 -4.21 -4.25 -9.25
N LEU A 84 -4.46 -3.13 -8.55
CA LEU A 84 -3.76 -2.79 -7.32
C LEU A 84 -4.06 -3.81 -6.20
N SER A 85 -5.31 -4.28 -6.10
CA SER A 85 -5.71 -5.34 -5.18
C SER A 85 -4.97 -6.64 -5.46
N ALA A 86 -4.91 -7.06 -6.73
CA ALA A 86 -4.18 -8.27 -7.13
C ALA A 86 -2.68 -8.16 -6.79
N SER A 87 -2.06 -7.02 -7.08
CA SER A 87 -0.64 -6.78 -6.79
C SER A 87 -0.37 -6.79 -5.28
N LEU A 88 -1.19 -6.11 -4.47
CA LEU A 88 -1.07 -6.15 -3.00
C LEU A 88 -1.25 -7.58 -2.46
N ARG A 89 -2.22 -8.35 -2.99
CA ARG A 89 -2.42 -9.75 -2.62
C ARG A 89 -1.17 -10.59 -2.88
N CYS A 90 -0.49 -10.39 -4.00
CA CYS A 90 0.78 -11.09 -4.29
C CYS A 90 1.85 -10.76 -3.25
N ALA A 91 1.99 -9.50 -2.81
CA ALA A 91 2.93 -9.15 -1.74
C ALA A 91 2.56 -9.80 -0.39
N VAL A 92 1.27 -9.83 -0.04
CA VAL A 92 0.79 -10.50 1.18
C VAL A 92 1.09 -12.00 1.13
N ILE A 93 0.78 -12.68 0.02
CA ILE A 93 1.07 -14.11 -0.14
C ILE A 93 2.57 -14.40 -0.04
N ALA A 94 3.40 -13.60 -0.71
CA ALA A 94 4.85 -13.75 -0.65
C ALA A 94 5.41 -13.55 0.76
N ALA A 95 4.86 -12.60 1.52
CA ALA A 95 5.22 -12.39 2.92
C ALA A 95 4.80 -13.59 3.77
N LEU A 96 3.55 -14.05 3.68
CA LEU A 96 3.04 -15.18 4.45
C LEU A 96 3.82 -16.48 4.17
N ALA A 97 4.16 -16.74 2.92
CA ALA A 97 4.93 -17.92 2.52
C ALA A 97 6.36 -17.93 3.06
N ALA A 98 6.91 -16.77 3.43
CA ALA A 98 8.25 -16.64 3.97
C ALA A 98 8.30 -16.66 5.50
N VAL A 99 7.16 -16.62 6.18
CA VAL A 99 7.09 -16.73 7.63
C VAL A 99 7.15 -18.20 8.01
N PRO A 100 8.12 -18.64 8.84
CA PRO A 100 8.15 -20.01 9.33
C PRO A 100 6.84 -20.38 10.04
N GLU A 101 6.35 -21.59 9.80
CA GLU A 101 5.28 -22.17 10.60
C GLU A 101 5.69 -22.13 12.07
N ALA A 102 4.82 -21.59 12.93
CA ALA A 102 5.11 -21.59 14.35
C ALA A 102 5.11 -23.04 14.84
N THR A 103 6.16 -23.45 15.53
CA THR A 103 6.30 -24.79 16.14
C THR A 103 5.39 -25.01 17.36
N GLY A 104 4.34 -24.22 17.50
CA GLY A 104 3.38 -24.24 18.60
C GLY A 104 1.94 -24.24 18.07
N SER A 105 1.13 -25.16 18.60
CA SER A 105 -0.28 -25.39 18.25
C SER A 105 -1.23 -24.41 18.94
N ASP A 106 -0.78 -23.19 19.25
CA ASP A 106 -1.52 -22.15 19.96
C ASP A 106 -2.70 -21.61 19.13
N GLY A 107 -2.82 -22.01 17.87
CA GLY A 107 -3.91 -21.60 16.97
C GLY A 107 -3.89 -20.13 16.57
N SER A 108 -2.90 -19.35 17.00
CA SER A 108 -2.75 -17.94 16.62
C SER A 108 -2.15 -17.82 15.22
N GLY A 109 -3.04 -17.79 14.22
CA GLY A 109 -2.68 -17.49 12.84
C GLY A 109 -2.04 -16.09 12.69
N ILE A 110 -1.51 -15.82 11.49
CA ILE A 110 -0.95 -14.49 11.18
C ILE A 110 -2.10 -13.52 10.89
N HIS A 111 -2.10 -12.39 11.59
CA HIS A 111 -3.10 -11.32 11.43
C HIS A 111 -2.59 -10.22 10.50
N LEU A 112 -3.39 -9.86 9.49
CA LEU A 112 -3.09 -8.72 8.62
C LEU A 112 -3.41 -7.41 9.33
N VAL A 113 -2.41 -6.63 9.74
CA VAL A 113 -2.62 -5.38 10.48
C VAL A 113 -2.42 -4.19 9.56
N THR A 114 -3.48 -3.40 9.34
CA THR A 114 -3.37 -2.14 8.58
C THR A 114 -3.07 -0.97 9.50
N VAL A 115 -2.24 -0.04 9.03
CA VAL A 115 -1.89 1.16 9.79
C VAL A 115 -3.04 2.17 9.68
N PRO A 116 -3.53 2.76 10.78
CA PRO A 116 -4.61 3.74 10.71
C PRO A 116 -4.16 5.00 9.97
N SER A 117 -5.01 5.49 9.07
CA SER A 117 -4.79 6.78 8.42
C SER A 117 -4.99 7.94 9.39
N SER A 118 -4.30 9.06 9.13
CA SER A 118 -4.51 10.29 9.91
C SER A 118 -5.97 10.76 9.82
N GLY A 119 -6.50 11.34 10.89
CA GLY A 119 -7.94 11.68 10.98
C GLY A 119 -8.47 12.57 9.85
N ARG A 120 -7.61 13.35 9.17
CA ARG A 120 -7.96 14.15 7.98
C ARG A 120 -8.27 13.27 6.76
N ALA A 121 -7.48 12.20 6.57
CA ALA A 121 -7.65 11.24 5.49
C ALA A 121 -8.84 10.30 5.70
N TRP A 122 -9.21 10.01 6.95
CA TRP A 122 -10.43 9.26 7.30
C TRP A 122 -11.70 10.08 7.06
N ARG A 123 -11.74 11.34 7.52
CA ARG A 123 -12.92 12.22 7.42
C ARG A 123 -13.35 12.54 5.99
N GLN A 124 -12.43 12.52 5.03
CA GLN A 124 -12.75 12.80 3.62
C GLN A 124 -13.32 11.58 2.88
N ARG A 125 -13.01 10.35 3.29
CA ARG A 125 -13.27 9.15 2.48
C ARG A 125 -14.10 8.07 3.19
N GLY A 126 -14.18 8.06 4.52
CA GLY A 126 -14.94 7.06 5.28
C GLY A 126 -14.36 5.64 5.29
N PHE A 127 -13.27 5.36 4.54
CA PHE A 127 -12.59 4.07 4.48
C PHE A 127 -11.07 4.21 4.28
N HIS A 128 -10.30 3.14 4.56
CA HIS A 128 -8.86 3.07 4.32
C HIS A 128 -8.58 2.44 2.94
N PRO A 129 -7.78 3.07 2.05
CA PRO A 129 -7.48 2.52 0.73
C PRO A 129 -6.96 1.07 0.77
N VAL A 130 -6.05 0.76 1.70
CA VAL A 130 -5.52 -0.60 1.87
C VAL A 130 -6.62 -1.58 2.29
N ASP A 131 -7.54 -1.19 3.18
CA ASP A 131 -8.63 -2.06 3.62
C ASP A 131 -9.56 -2.40 2.44
N LEU A 132 -9.84 -1.43 1.55
CA LEU A 132 -10.61 -1.69 0.33
C LEU A 132 -9.87 -2.63 -0.63
N LEU A 133 -8.56 -2.47 -0.76
CA LEU A 133 -7.76 -3.32 -1.63
C LEU A 133 -7.73 -4.77 -1.11
N LEU A 134 -7.57 -4.96 0.19
CA LEU A 134 -7.62 -6.26 0.86
C LEU A 134 -9.01 -6.90 0.74
N GLY A 135 -10.07 -6.15 1.02
CA GLY A 135 -11.45 -6.64 0.93
C GLY A 135 -11.82 -7.12 -0.47
N ARG A 136 -11.35 -6.44 -1.52
CA ARG A 136 -11.51 -6.87 -2.93
C ARG A 136 -10.88 -8.23 -3.23
N CYS A 137 -9.88 -8.63 -2.47
CA CYS A 137 -9.21 -9.92 -2.59
C CYS A 137 -9.67 -10.93 -1.52
N GLY A 138 -10.76 -10.65 -0.79
CA GLY A 138 -11.27 -11.54 0.27
C GLY A 138 -10.35 -11.64 1.48
N LEU A 139 -9.45 -10.68 1.68
CA LEU A 139 -8.56 -10.61 2.85
C LEU A 139 -9.16 -9.65 3.89
N MET A 140 -9.19 -10.07 5.16
CA MET A 140 -9.77 -9.28 6.24
C MET A 140 -8.67 -8.64 7.10
N PRO A 141 -8.57 -7.29 7.13
CA PRO A 141 -7.64 -6.62 8.02
C PRO A 141 -8.10 -6.68 9.48
N THR A 142 -7.14 -6.87 10.40
CA THR A 142 -7.34 -6.82 11.85
C THR A 142 -6.89 -5.45 12.36
N ARG A 143 -7.84 -4.63 12.82
CA ARG A 143 -7.58 -3.27 13.31
C ARG A 143 -7.20 -3.27 14.79
N VAL A 144 -5.93 -3.52 15.09
CA VAL A 144 -5.40 -3.50 16.47
C VAL A 144 -4.71 -2.20 16.86
N LEU A 145 -4.43 -1.32 15.91
CA LEU A 145 -3.74 -0.04 16.15
C LEU A 145 -4.70 1.15 16.13
N ARG A 146 -4.32 2.22 16.83
CA ARG A 146 -4.96 3.54 16.75
C ARG A 146 -3.91 4.65 16.76
N ALA A 147 -4.20 5.75 16.07
CA ALA A 147 -3.38 6.95 16.15
C ALA A 147 -3.60 7.67 17.49
N VAL A 148 -2.53 8.22 18.05
CA VAL A 148 -2.58 9.13 19.20
C VAL A 148 -2.89 10.54 18.69
N ARG A 149 -3.84 11.25 19.31
CA ARG A 149 -4.13 12.66 18.99
C ARG A 149 -3.27 13.54 19.87
N GLU A 150 -2.57 14.50 19.28
CA GLU A 150 -1.94 15.59 20.03
C GLU A 150 -3.04 16.46 20.66
N THR A 151 -2.94 16.73 21.96
CA THR A 151 -3.75 17.75 22.64
C THR A 151 -3.23 19.14 22.27
N SER A 152 -4.14 20.11 22.18
CA SER A 152 -3.88 21.49 21.71
C SER A 152 -2.70 22.19 22.40
N ASP A 153 -2.41 21.80 23.63
CA ASP A 153 -1.50 22.53 24.51
C ASP A 153 -0.01 22.21 24.24
N GLN A 154 0.28 21.23 23.38
CA GLN A 154 1.65 20.81 23.01
C GLN A 154 2.04 21.19 21.57
N VAL A 155 1.12 21.80 20.83
CA VAL A 155 1.20 22.02 19.37
C VAL A 155 2.29 23.02 18.94
N GLY A 156 2.76 23.88 19.87
CA GLY A 156 3.75 24.91 19.57
C GLY A 156 5.21 24.44 19.57
N LEU A 157 5.56 23.53 20.48
CA LEU A 157 6.94 23.07 20.68
C LEU A 157 7.27 21.85 19.80
N ASP A 158 6.29 21.00 19.52
CA ASP A 158 6.47 19.76 18.75
C ASP A 158 6.56 19.92 17.24
N ARG A 159 6.00 20.98 16.65
CA ARG A 159 5.90 21.09 15.18
C ARG A 159 7.25 21.16 14.49
N ALA A 160 8.27 21.72 15.15
CA ALA A 160 9.63 21.81 14.61
C ALA A 160 10.41 20.49 14.75
N GLU A 161 10.11 19.66 15.76
CA GLU A 161 10.83 18.42 16.05
C GLU A 161 10.13 17.15 15.51
N ARG A 162 8.79 17.14 15.40
CA ARG A 162 7.98 15.96 15.03
C ARG A 162 7.75 15.74 13.54
N GLY A 163 8.08 16.70 12.68
CA GLY A 163 7.96 16.51 11.22
C GLY A 163 8.71 15.26 10.71
N ALA A 164 9.75 14.83 11.45
CA ALA A 164 10.54 13.64 11.17
C ALA A 164 10.29 12.45 12.12
N ASN A 165 9.91 12.68 13.38
CA ASN A 165 9.76 11.60 14.37
C ASN A 165 8.30 11.10 14.47
N ARG A 166 8.04 9.94 13.86
CA ARG A 166 6.74 9.23 13.95
C ARG A 166 6.60 8.40 15.22
N GLU A 167 7.64 8.32 16.04
CA GLU A 167 7.66 7.53 17.27
C GLU A 167 6.56 7.97 18.23
N GLY A 168 5.81 7.01 18.77
CA GLY A 168 4.71 7.27 19.71
C GLY A 168 3.39 7.74 19.07
N SER A 169 3.35 7.90 17.74
CA SER A 169 2.11 8.29 17.04
C SER A 169 1.07 7.16 16.94
N LEU A 170 1.45 5.90 17.18
CA LEU A 170 0.56 4.74 17.19
C LEU A 170 0.59 3.99 18.52
N VAL A 171 -0.56 3.48 18.94
CA VAL A 171 -0.67 2.57 20.09
C VAL A 171 -1.62 1.41 19.77
N ALA A 172 -1.40 0.26 20.40
CA ALA A 172 -2.34 -0.84 20.34
C ALA A 172 -3.63 -0.49 21.10
N ARG A 173 -4.75 -1.08 20.68
CA ARG A 173 -6.07 -0.94 21.31
C ARG A 173 -6.27 -1.89 22.49
N ARG A 174 -5.45 -2.93 22.58
CA ARG A 174 -5.50 -4.02 23.54
C ARG A 174 -4.11 -4.67 23.67
N THR A 175 -3.93 -5.54 24.65
CA THR A 175 -2.76 -6.43 24.70
C THR A 175 -2.76 -7.39 23.51
N LEU A 176 -1.57 -7.73 23.05
CA LEU A 176 -1.28 -8.50 21.84
C LEU A 176 -0.40 -9.71 22.16
N ASP A 177 -0.49 -10.27 23.36
CA ASP A 177 0.30 -11.44 23.75
C ASP A 177 0.08 -12.60 22.78
N GLY A 178 1.17 -13.16 22.24
CA GLY A 178 1.12 -14.24 21.24
C GLY A 178 0.56 -13.82 19.87
N PHE A 179 0.27 -12.52 19.65
CA PHE A 179 -0.27 -12.00 18.40
C PHE A 179 0.83 -11.84 17.35
N ARG A 180 0.68 -12.51 16.20
CA ARG A 180 1.63 -12.41 15.09
C ARG A 180 1.06 -11.51 13.99
N ALA A 181 1.67 -10.35 13.79
CA ALA A 181 1.22 -9.33 12.86
C ALA A 181 2.02 -9.35 11.55
N LEU A 182 1.33 -9.47 10.42
CA LEU A 182 1.83 -9.03 9.12
C LEU A 182 1.29 -7.62 8.88
N VAL A 183 2.15 -6.61 8.97
CA VAL A 183 1.74 -5.22 8.75
C VAL A 183 1.50 -5.01 7.25
N VAL A 184 0.36 -4.42 6.89
CA VAL A 184 0.01 -4.12 5.50
C VAL A 184 -0.16 -2.61 5.32
N ASP A 185 0.58 -2.03 4.38
CA ASP A 185 0.55 -0.60 4.06
C ASP A 185 0.46 -0.37 2.54
N ASP A 186 0.16 0.84 2.10
CA ASP A 186 0.13 1.16 0.68
C ASP A 186 1.54 1.42 0.12
N ILE A 187 2.26 2.40 0.65
CA ILE A 187 3.53 2.87 0.09
C ILE A 187 4.59 2.90 1.18
N LEU A 188 5.64 2.09 0.98
CA LEU A 188 6.87 2.20 1.74
C LEU A 188 7.77 3.29 1.16
N THR A 189 7.96 4.37 1.91
CA THR A 189 8.98 5.38 1.60
C THR A 189 10.20 5.17 2.51
N THR A 190 10.31 5.95 3.57
CA THR A 190 11.35 5.78 4.61
C THR A 190 11.11 4.55 5.49
N GLY A 191 9.87 4.07 5.54
CA GLY A 191 9.44 3.00 6.44
C GLY A 191 9.08 3.48 7.85
N ALA A 192 9.09 4.80 8.12
CA ALA A 192 8.78 5.34 9.44
C ALA A 192 7.39 4.90 9.97
N THR A 193 6.37 4.89 9.11
CA THR A 193 5.01 4.42 9.45
C THR A 193 5.01 2.95 9.90
N VAL A 194 5.72 2.10 9.16
CA VAL A 194 5.79 0.65 9.41
C VAL A 194 6.60 0.34 10.65
N LEU A 195 7.71 1.05 10.87
CA LEU A 195 8.54 0.91 12.07
C LEU A 195 7.77 1.35 13.32
N GLU A 196 6.97 2.39 13.20
CA GLU A 196 6.11 2.84 14.30
C GLU A 196 4.97 1.83 14.58
N ALA A 197 4.37 1.24 13.54
CA ALA A 197 3.41 0.16 13.71
C ALA A 197 4.04 -1.04 14.42
N ARG A 198 5.27 -1.42 14.04
CA ARG A 198 6.02 -2.47 14.72
C ARG A 198 6.28 -2.15 16.18
N ARG A 199 6.78 -0.95 16.49
CA ARG A 199 7.02 -0.52 17.87
C ARG A 199 5.74 -0.63 18.69
N ALA A 200 4.61 -0.17 18.16
CA ALA A 200 3.31 -0.24 18.85
C ALA A 200 2.82 -1.68 19.08
N VAL A 201 3.07 -2.61 18.14
CA VAL A 201 2.73 -4.03 18.31
C VAL A 201 3.62 -4.70 19.36
N LEU A 202 4.95 -4.50 19.27
CA LEU A 202 5.92 -5.04 20.23
C LEU A 202 5.64 -4.54 21.65
N ALA A 203 5.37 -3.24 21.80
CA ALA A 203 5.05 -2.63 23.10
C ALA A 203 3.78 -3.19 23.74
N ALA A 204 2.91 -3.85 22.97
CA ALA A 204 1.69 -4.48 23.47
C ALA A 204 1.82 -6.01 23.67
N GLY A 205 3.02 -6.58 23.51
CA GLY A 205 3.29 -8.02 23.68
C GLY A 205 3.16 -8.87 22.41
N GLY A 206 2.91 -8.24 21.25
CA GLY A 206 2.83 -8.94 19.96
C GLY A 206 4.16 -9.00 19.22
N ASP A 207 4.18 -9.73 18.11
CA ASP A 207 5.31 -9.83 17.20
C ASP A 207 4.93 -9.33 15.80
N VAL A 208 5.90 -8.75 15.08
CA VAL A 208 5.75 -8.38 13.66
C VAL A 208 6.60 -9.30 12.81
N VAL A 209 5.94 -10.26 12.15
CA VAL A 209 6.58 -11.28 11.34
C VAL A 209 7.03 -10.76 9.96
N GLY A 210 6.53 -9.59 9.56
CA GLY A 210 6.88 -8.98 8.28
C GLY A 210 5.96 -7.84 7.90
N VAL A 211 6.19 -7.32 6.71
CA VAL A 211 5.44 -6.19 6.15
C VAL A 211 5.13 -6.46 4.68
N ALA A 212 3.89 -6.25 4.26
CA ALA A 212 3.50 -6.27 2.86
C ALA A 212 3.07 -4.87 2.41
N THR A 213 3.61 -4.38 1.29
CA THR A 213 3.21 -3.08 0.74
C THR A 213 2.86 -3.16 -0.74
N LEU A 214 1.98 -2.26 -1.19
CA LEU A 214 1.63 -2.17 -2.61
C LEU A 214 2.82 -1.63 -3.42
N ALA A 215 3.54 -0.64 -2.91
CA ALA A 215 4.70 -0.10 -3.61
C ALA A 215 5.80 0.41 -2.66
N GLU A 216 7.05 0.41 -3.13
CA GLU A 216 8.19 0.96 -2.39
C GLU A 216 8.97 1.97 -3.22
N THR A 217 9.37 3.09 -2.60
CA THR A 217 10.32 4.02 -3.21
C THR A 217 11.73 3.44 -3.13
N ARG A 218 12.16 2.67 -4.13
CA ARG A 218 13.55 2.26 -4.22
C ARG A 218 14.42 3.47 -4.52
N ARG A 219 15.41 3.74 -3.66
CA ARG A 219 16.54 4.59 -4.04
C ARG A 219 17.34 3.82 -5.08
N ARG A 220 17.11 4.11 -6.36
CA ARG A 220 18.00 3.67 -7.43
C ARG A 220 19.32 4.40 -7.18
N PHE A 221 20.28 3.73 -6.54
CA PHE A 221 21.67 4.08 -6.80
C PHE A 221 21.86 3.79 -8.29
N ALA A 222 21.99 4.86 -9.08
CA ALA A 222 22.47 4.70 -10.44
C ALA A 222 23.81 3.98 -10.33
N ALA A 223 23.87 2.74 -10.79
CA ALA A 223 25.15 2.13 -11.14
C ALA A 223 25.71 3.05 -12.23
N ILE A 224 26.61 3.94 -11.84
CA ILE A 224 27.47 4.64 -12.78
C ILE A 224 28.36 3.53 -13.32
N ASP A 225 27.95 2.96 -14.45
CA ASP A 225 28.83 2.18 -15.29
C ASP A 225 29.87 3.17 -15.83
N ARG A 226 30.99 3.25 -15.10
CA ARG A 226 32.16 3.97 -15.60
C ARG A 226 32.72 3.11 -16.70
N SER A 227 32.43 3.53 -17.92
CA SER A 227 33.24 3.28 -19.11
C SER A 227 34.71 3.21 -18.74
N SER A 228 35.26 2.00 -18.75
CA SER A 228 36.70 1.78 -18.82
C SER A 228 37.04 1.55 -20.29
N GLU A 229 37.22 2.66 -21.00
CA GLU A 229 38.26 2.71 -22.02
C GLU A 229 39.59 2.36 -21.34
N THR A 230 40.20 1.23 -21.72
CA THR A 230 41.64 1.10 -22.03
C THR A 230 42.00 -0.37 -22.28
N HIS A 231 42.13 -0.75 -23.56
CA HIS A 231 43.41 -1.13 -24.19
C HIS A 231 43.22 -1.44 -25.67
#